data_AF-A0A6V8E7A1-F1
#
_entry.id   AF-A0A6V8E7A1-F1
#
_cell.length_a   1.000
_cell.length_b   1.000
_cell.length_c   1.000
_cell.angle_alpha   90.00
_cell.angle_beta   90.00
_cell.angle_gamma   90.00
#
_symmetry.space_group_name_H-M   'P 1'
#
loop_
_entity.id
_entity.type
_entity.pdbx_description
1 polymer ?
#
loop_
_entity_poly.entity_id
_entity_poly.type
_entity_poly.pdbx_seq_one_letter_code
_entity_poly.pdbx_strand_id
1 'polypeptide(L)'
;VQHCVPRGLKLVVLSGMGEVILVQFERETINLSHRFELDDVLHVAVHENRIYTADQTGSIVAFDETNVVWRRPSRGEHGERITGLGLTGSGGFFLTREGHAMVAGDEEAIEFEFWESDRLSIRCDLRMRLLTSSPSSGGALMGFDDGSVHRLDDDGRMEAVMETKHPIFAVVQHGSEVAASSWFYIHGTSNGEAWKAEHQGMPQLLGHHRGRNALVFAGDDQNDYTSPEPIGLIDLNQDVVELDDAELTLWFQASDSPAELSAEALYGDDEGEVLNLLTDEERASFSQPATDVGSASLLAAMGEVQPASENLTPVLDESDLLEALGGVDELTLEEEGELMDALSASVSDRIPPRALAGDDQRHVAEEDGTCVVQLDGRGSYDPQNQIKGWAWHDGRGQELATGPKVNLKLPVGRHRFELRVIDVEGSWTTDSLTITIVDGSTS
;
A
#
# COMPACT_ATOMS: atom_id res chain seq x y z
N VAL A 1 11.39 1.05 -3.34
CA VAL A 1 12.17 1.53 -2.17
C VAL A 1 11.40 1.09 -0.95
N GLN A 2 12.01 0.30 -0.06
CA GLN A 2 11.34 -0.14 1.16
C GLN A 2 11.43 0.91 2.25
N HIS A 3 12.60 1.55 2.38
CA HIS A 3 12.83 2.56 3.39
C HIS A 3 13.76 3.66 2.86
N CYS A 4 13.53 4.90 3.26
CA CYS A 4 14.38 6.04 2.89
C CYS A 4 14.62 6.89 4.12
N VAL A 5 15.89 7.03 4.51
CA VAL A 5 16.29 7.79 5.70
C VAL A 5 17.14 8.99 5.27
N PRO A 6 16.71 10.23 5.59
CA PRO A 6 17.51 11.40 5.32
C PRO A 6 18.73 11.47 6.24
N ARG A 7 19.88 11.81 5.66
CA ARG A 7 21.15 12.04 6.35
C ARG A 7 21.82 13.30 5.82
N GLY A 8 21.45 14.44 6.41
CA GLY A 8 21.93 15.75 5.95
C GLY A 8 21.55 16.01 4.49
N LEU A 9 22.56 16.09 3.61
CA LEU A 9 22.36 16.28 2.15
C LEU A 9 22.28 14.96 1.37
N LYS A 10 22.32 13.82 2.05
CA LYS A 10 22.30 12.48 1.45
C LYS A 10 21.04 11.73 1.88
N LEU A 11 20.66 10.74 1.10
CA LEU A 11 19.59 9.80 1.41
C LEU A 11 20.17 8.40 1.50
N VAL A 12 19.87 7.68 2.57
CA VAL A 12 20.14 6.25 2.69
C VAL A 12 18.87 5.51 2.29
N VAL A 13 18.95 4.73 1.23
CA VAL A 13 17.82 4.04 0.61
C VAL A 13 18.00 2.55 0.78
N LEU A 14 17.00 1.88 1.34
CA LEU A 14 16.87 0.43 1.32
C LEU A 14 16.03 0.02 0.11
N SER A 15 16.62 -0.74 -0.80
CA SER A 15 15.97 -1.22 -2.03
C SER A 15 15.01 -2.39 -1.72
N GLY A 16 14.11 -2.70 -2.67
CA GLY A 16 13.24 -3.89 -2.54
C GLY A 16 14.00 -5.22 -2.62
N MET A 17 15.26 -5.18 -3.04
CA MET A 17 16.16 -6.33 -3.13
C MET A 17 17.08 -6.44 -1.90
N GLY A 18 16.85 -5.63 -0.84
CA GLY A 18 17.68 -5.67 0.37
C GLY A 18 19.03 -4.95 0.23
N GLU A 19 19.20 -4.08 -0.76
CA GLU A 19 20.45 -3.33 -0.94
C GLU A 19 20.37 -1.95 -0.26
N VAL A 20 21.45 -1.55 0.41
CA VAL A 20 21.60 -0.23 1.02
C VAL A 20 22.39 0.67 0.08
N ILE A 21 21.74 1.74 -0.36
CA ILE A 21 22.23 2.65 -1.37
C ILE A 21 22.30 4.06 -0.80
N LEU A 22 23.44 4.73 -0.97
CA LEU A 22 23.63 6.13 -0.61
C LEU A 22 23.45 7.01 -1.85
N VAL A 23 22.45 7.87 -1.80
CA VAL A 23 22.11 8.81 -2.87
C VAL A 23 22.42 10.23 -2.41
N GLN A 24 23.00 11.04 -3.29
CA GLN A 24 23.20 12.47 -3.07
C GLN A 24 22.91 13.22 -4.36
N PHE A 25 22.22 14.37 -4.24
CA PHE A 25 21.93 15.21 -5.40
C PHE A 25 23.22 15.61 -6.14
N GLU A 26 23.20 15.49 -7.47
CA GLU A 26 24.32 15.78 -8.38
C GLU A 26 25.62 14.98 -8.14
N ARG A 27 25.55 13.86 -7.40
CA ARG A 27 26.68 12.95 -7.24
C ARG A 27 26.33 11.53 -7.66
N GLU A 28 27.37 10.76 -7.92
CA GLU A 28 27.22 9.34 -8.25
C GLU A 28 26.66 8.58 -7.03
N THR A 29 25.69 7.71 -7.31
CA THR A 29 25.07 6.85 -6.31
C THR A 29 26.05 5.76 -5.87
N ILE A 30 26.14 5.52 -4.57
CA ILE A 30 27.06 4.53 -4.00
C ILE A 30 26.25 3.37 -3.41
N ASN A 31 26.45 2.16 -3.90
CA ASN A 31 25.90 0.95 -3.27
C ASN A 31 26.80 0.54 -2.09
N LEU A 32 26.28 0.68 -0.87
CA LEU A 32 26.99 0.35 0.37
C LEU A 32 26.96 -1.14 0.65
N SER A 33 25.91 -1.87 0.24
CA SER A 33 25.86 -3.33 0.34
C SER A 33 27.00 -4.00 -0.42
N HIS A 34 27.27 -3.60 -1.65
CA HIS A 34 28.41 -4.11 -2.42
C HIS A 34 29.76 -3.73 -1.81
N ARG A 35 29.87 -2.53 -1.24
CA ARG A 35 31.13 -2.04 -0.66
C ARG A 35 31.52 -2.81 0.61
N PHE A 36 30.54 -3.11 1.45
CA PHE A 36 30.76 -3.75 2.74
C PHE A 36 30.40 -5.24 2.75
N GLU A 37 30.11 -5.80 1.57
CA GLU A 37 29.72 -7.21 1.40
C GLU A 37 28.57 -7.59 2.34
N LEU A 38 27.53 -6.75 2.37
CA LEU A 38 26.33 -7.02 3.15
C LEU A 38 25.44 -8.02 2.40
N ASP A 39 24.88 -8.97 3.15
CA ASP A 39 23.79 -9.81 2.68
C ASP A 39 22.47 -9.01 2.57
N ASP A 40 21.37 -9.67 2.21
CA ASP A 40 20.05 -9.05 2.04
C ASP A 40 19.62 -8.32 3.32
N VAL A 41 19.65 -6.99 3.28
CA VAL A 41 19.33 -6.11 4.40
C VAL A 41 17.83 -5.98 4.54
N LEU A 42 17.32 -6.20 5.75
CA LEU A 42 15.90 -6.07 6.08
C LEU A 42 15.57 -4.77 6.80
N HIS A 43 16.51 -4.25 7.60
CA HIS A 43 16.30 -3.04 8.37
C HIS A 43 17.51 -2.11 8.30
N VAL A 44 17.23 -0.80 8.28
CA VAL A 44 18.24 0.25 8.29
C VAL A 44 17.87 1.35 9.27
N ALA A 45 18.84 1.82 10.04
CA ALA A 45 18.70 3.00 10.89
C ALA A 45 19.94 3.88 10.78
N VAL A 46 19.76 5.19 10.84
CA VAL A 46 20.83 6.16 10.59
C VAL A 46 20.87 7.18 11.69
N HIS A 47 22.04 7.33 12.33
CA HIS A 47 22.31 8.39 13.30
C HIS A 47 23.58 9.14 12.90
N GLU A 48 23.48 10.45 12.67
CA GLU A 48 24.61 11.30 12.28
C GLU A 48 25.45 10.73 11.11
N ASN A 49 26.62 10.17 11.40
CA ASN A 49 27.56 9.60 10.43
C ASN A 49 27.55 8.07 10.38
N ARG A 50 26.72 7.42 11.20
CA ARG A 50 26.67 5.96 11.35
C ARG A 50 25.38 5.42 10.75
N ILE A 51 25.51 4.34 10.00
CA ILE A 51 24.41 3.57 9.41
C ILE A 51 24.45 2.19 10.05
N TYR A 52 23.34 1.77 10.64
CA TYR A 52 23.12 0.45 11.21
C TYR A 52 22.26 -0.36 10.25
N THR A 53 22.68 -1.58 9.96
CA THR A 53 21.94 -2.51 9.09
C THR A 53 21.75 -3.84 9.80
N ALA A 54 20.58 -4.45 9.63
CA ALA A 54 20.34 -5.84 9.98
C ALA A 54 20.00 -6.63 8.71
N ASP A 55 20.71 -7.73 8.49
CA ASP A 55 20.47 -8.65 7.38
C ASP A 55 19.51 -9.79 7.75
N GLN A 56 19.09 -10.56 6.74
CA GLN A 56 18.21 -11.72 6.90
C GLN A 56 18.79 -12.85 7.75
N THR A 57 20.12 -12.89 7.96
CA THR A 57 20.80 -13.89 8.78
C THR A 57 20.82 -13.51 10.26
N GLY A 58 20.37 -12.29 10.58
CA GLY A 58 20.38 -11.73 11.93
C GLY A 58 21.66 -10.98 12.27
N SER A 59 22.59 -10.82 11.32
CA SER A 59 23.83 -10.08 11.54
C SER A 59 23.56 -8.57 11.51
N ILE A 60 24.14 -7.86 12.48
CA ILE A 60 24.04 -6.41 12.58
C ILE A 60 25.42 -5.79 12.41
N VAL A 61 25.49 -4.87 11.47
CA VAL A 61 26.71 -4.14 11.12
C VAL A 61 26.40 -2.66 11.20
N ALA A 62 27.28 -1.91 11.85
CA ALA A 62 27.30 -0.46 11.76
C ALA A 62 28.55 -0.02 11.00
N PHE A 63 28.36 0.88 10.05
CA PHE A 63 29.42 1.44 9.24
C PHE A 63 29.23 2.94 9.05
N ASP A 64 30.34 3.64 8.79
CA ASP A 64 30.32 4.95 8.18
C ASP A 64 30.40 4.81 6.64
N GLU A 65 30.64 5.90 5.91
CA GLU A 65 30.72 5.83 4.43
C GLU A 65 31.91 5.02 3.88
N THR A 66 32.91 4.75 4.73
CA THR A 66 34.22 4.22 4.36
C THR A 66 34.57 2.93 5.09
N ASN A 67 34.23 2.80 6.37
CA ASN A 67 34.66 1.72 7.24
C ASN A 67 33.50 1.14 8.04
N VAL A 68 33.59 -0.16 8.34
CA VAL A 68 32.80 -0.79 9.39
C VAL A 68 33.28 -0.26 10.74
N VAL A 69 32.39 0.33 11.51
CA VAL A 69 32.71 0.92 12.82
C VAL A 69 32.37 -0.03 13.97
N TRP A 70 31.38 -0.90 13.79
CA TRP A 70 30.95 -1.84 14.81
C TRP A 70 30.21 -3.04 14.19
N ARG A 71 30.28 -4.19 14.85
CA ARG A 71 29.50 -5.39 14.53
C ARG A 71 28.91 -5.92 15.82
N ARG A 72 27.62 -6.22 15.80
CA ARG A 72 26.98 -6.89 16.94
C ARG A 72 27.48 -8.34 17.00
N PRO A 73 27.92 -8.82 18.17
CA PRO A 73 28.20 -10.25 18.34
C PRO A 73 26.92 -11.07 18.13
N SER A 74 26.97 -12.10 17.28
CA SER A 74 25.86 -13.03 17.06
C SER A 74 25.51 -13.77 18.34
N ARG A 75 24.22 -14.03 18.59
CA ARG A 75 23.77 -14.82 19.73
C ARG A 75 23.09 -16.12 19.29
N GLY A 76 23.39 -17.19 20.03
CA GLY A 76 22.83 -18.51 19.80
C GLY A 76 23.56 -19.30 18.73
N GLU A 77 23.51 -20.62 18.83
CA GLU A 77 24.12 -21.52 17.85
C GLU A 77 23.20 -21.81 16.65
N HIS A 78 21.89 -21.58 16.81
CA HIS A 78 20.85 -21.94 15.84
C HIS A 78 20.41 -20.78 14.95
N GLY A 79 21.05 -19.61 15.08
CA GLY A 79 20.67 -18.39 14.39
C GLY A 79 19.53 -17.63 15.07
N GLU A 80 19.35 -16.38 14.63
CA GLU A 80 18.33 -15.47 15.13
C GLU A 80 17.79 -14.60 14.01
N ARG A 81 16.58 -14.08 14.19
CA ARG A 81 15.96 -13.12 13.29
C ARG A 81 15.80 -11.78 14.00
N ILE A 82 16.33 -10.72 13.41
CA ILE A 82 16.03 -9.35 13.87
C ILE A 82 14.63 -9.01 13.38
N THR A 83 13.75 -8.66 14.32
CA THR A 83 12.34 -8.32 14.04
C THR A 83 12.13 -6.82 13.89
N GLY A 84 12.98 -6.02 14.53
CA GLY A 84 12.95 -4.57 14.44
C GLY A 84 14.23 -3.96 15.00
N LEU A 85 14.53 -2.75 14.56
CA LEU A 85 15.61 -1.93 15.11
C LEU A 85 15.23 -0.46 15.05
N GLY A 86 15.90 0.33 15.87
CA GLY A 86 15.68 1.77 15.91
C GLY A 86 16.79 2.50 16.64
N LEU A 87 16.63 3.81 16.70
CA LEU A 87 17.56 4.72 17.34
C LEU A 87 16.82 5.70 18.24
N THR A 88 17.41 6.01 19.39
CA THR A 88 16.96 7.14 20.20
C THR A 88 17.43 8.46 19.59
N GLY A 89 16.81 9.56 20.02
CA GLY A 89 17.19 10.91 19.59
C GLY A 89 18.64 11.30 19.94
N SER A 90 19.26 10.63 20.92
CA SER A 90 20.67 10.80 21.30
C SER A 90 21.62 9.86 20.56
N GLY A 91 21.11 8.88 19.81
CA GLY A 91 21.89 7.90 19.05
C GLY A 91 22.11 6.56 19.74
N GLY A 92 21.39 6.28 20.83
CA GLY A 92 21.31 4.94 21.43
C GLY A 92 20.64 3.97 20.45
N PHE A 93 21.25 2.82 20.22
CA PHE A 93 20.78 1.82 19.26
C PHE A 93 19.99 0.73 19.99
N PHE A 94 18.81 0.39 19.51
CA PHE A 94 18.06 -0.75 20.04
C PHE A 94 17.58 -1.68 18.94
N LEU A 95 17.29 -2.91 19.35
CA LEU A 95 16.76 -3.94 18.48
C LEU A 95 15.83 -4.87 19.26
N THR A 96 14.98 -5.54 18.51
CA THR A 96 14.26 -6.74 18.95
C THR A 96 14.64 -7.92 18.08
N ARG A 97 14.78 -9.08 18.71
CA ARG A 97 15.20 -10.31 18.04
C ARG A 97 14.33 -11.49 18.47
N GLU A 98 14.21 -12.47 17.59
CA GLU A 98 13.53 -13.73 17.81
C GLU A 98 14.50 -14.88 17.54
N GLY A 99 14.68 -15.77 18.52
CA GLY A 99 15.60 -16.91 18.39
C GLY A 99 14.96 -18.07 17.61
N HIS A 100 15.73 -18.77 16.77
CA HIS A 100 15.21 -19.89 15.96
C HIS A 100 15.11 -21.23 16.71
N ALA A 101 15.58 -21.32 17.95
CA ALA A 101 15.55 -22.57 18.69
C ALA A 101 14.11 -22.92 19.11
N MET A 102 13.72 -24.19 18.91
CA MET A 102 12.59 -24.78 19.66
C MET A 102 12.96 -24.71 21.14
N VAL A 103 12.32 -23.79 21.84
CA VAL A 103 12.61 -23.46 23.22
C VAL A 103 12.42 -24.69 24.11
N ALA A 104 13.53 -25.31 24.55
CA ALA A 104 13.56 -26.29 25.63
C ALA A 104 14.11 -25.59 26.89
N GLY A 105 13.33 -24.69 27.51
CA GLY A 105 13.72 -23.96 28.73
C GLY A 105 13.29 -22.48 28.74
N ASP A 106 13.71 -21.74 29.78
CA ASP A 106 13.34 -20.34 30.12
C ASP A 106 13.81 -19.23 29.12
N GLU A 107 14.19 -19.55 27.87
CA GLU A 107 14.48 -18.52 26.87
C GLU A 107 13.18 -18.10 26.18
N GLU A 108 12.64 -16.93 26.55
CA GLU A 108 11.45 -16.36 25.89
C GLU A 108 11.73 -16.07 24.40
N ALA A 109 10.66 -16.11 23.58
CA ALA A 109 10.77 -16.10 22.13
C ALA A 109 11.30 -14.78 21.56
N ILE A 110 11.03 -13.64 22.21
CA ILE A 110 11.40 -12.30 21.73
C ILE A 110 12.20 -11.57 22.82
N GLU A 111 13.33 -11.00 22.44
CA GLU A 111 14.20 -10.25 23.34
C GLU A 111 14.48 -8.85 22.80
N PHE A 112 14.55 -7.88 23.72
CA PHE A 112 14.97 -6.51 23.47
C PHE A 112 16.41 -6.29 23.93
N GLU A 113 17.17 -5.56 23.12
CA GLU A 113 18.50 -5.08 23.50
C GLU A 113 18.65 -3.58 23.23
N PHE A 114 19.24 -2.88 24.20
CA PHE A 114 19.63 -1.49 24.08
C PHE A 114 21.15 -1.36 24.20
N TRP A 115 21.74 -0.68 23.24
CA TRP A 115 23.18 -0.51 23.05
C TRP A 115 23.54 0.97 23.09
N GLU A 116 24.46 1.30 23.97
CA GLU A 116 25.02 2.64 24.11
C GLU A 116 26.52 2.60 23.84
N SER A 117 27.01 3.47 22.96
CA SER A 117 28.44 3.57 22.65
C SER A 117 29.08 2.20 22.34
N ASP A 118 28.43 1.40 21.50
CA ASP A 118 28.87 0.08 21.05
C ASP A 118 28.92 -1.00 22.18
N ARG A 119 28.30 -0.72 23.33
CA ARG A 119 28.18 -1.63 24.48
C ARG A 119 26.73 -1.92 24.81
N LEU A 120 26.44 -3.17 25.13
CA LEU A 120 25.11 -3.58 25.59
C LEU A 120 24.85 -2.95 26.97
N SER A 121 23.81 -2.12 27.06
CA SER A 121 23.35 -1.43 28.27
C SER A 121 22.25 -2.22 28.95
N ILE A 122 21.17 -2.53 28.21
CA ILE A 122 20.00 -3.24 28.73
C ILE A 122 19.68 -4.43 27.84
N ARG A 123 19.22 -5.49 28.50
CA ARG A 123 18.62 -6.66 27.86
C ARG A 123 17.42 -7.11 28.70
N CYS A 124 16.30 -7.33 28.05
CA CYS A 124 15.10 -7.88 28.68
C CYS A 124 14.25 -8.64 27.67
N ASP A 125 13.44 -9.56 28.19
CA ASP A 125 12.51 -10.33 27.39
C ASP A 125 11.24 -9.51 27.10
N LEU A 126 10.68 -9.69 25.91
CA LEU A 126 9.42 -9.07 25.49
C LEU A 126 8.39 -10.14 25.13
N ARG A 127 7.14 -9.81 25.37
CA ARG A 127 5.98 -10.65 25.01
C ARG A 127 5.32 -10.22 23.70
N MET A 128 5.75 -9.10 23.16
CA MET A 128 5.20 -8.42 21.98
C MET A 128 6.30 -8.16 20.96
N ARG A 129 5.94 -8.11 19.68
CA ARG A 129 6.86 -7.84 18.57
C ARG A 129 6.86 -6.35 18.23
N LEU A 130 8.06 -5.76 18.14
CA LEU A 130 8.22 -4.40 17.65
C LEU A 130 7.88 -4.34 16.16
N LEU A 131 6.96 -3.45 15.79
CA LEU A 131 6.56 -3.22 14.39
C LEU A 131 7.16 -1.94 13.83
N THR A 132 7.20 -0.89 14.66
CA THR A 132 7.64 0.43 14.23
C THR A 132 8.34 1.18 15.35
N SER A 133 9.20 2.12 15.00
CA SER A 133 9.81 3.01 15.97
C SER A 133 10.09 4.37 15.36
N SER A 134 10.12 5.39 16.22
CA SER A 134 10.53 6.74 15.81
C SER A 134 11.36 7.42 16.90
N PRO A 135 12.41 8.17 16.53
CA PRO A 135 13.16 8.97 17.51
C PRO A 135 12.29 10.04 18.17
N SER A 136 12.45 10.22 19.47
CA SER A 136 11.71 11.20 20.27
C SER A 136 12.66 12.11 21.06
N SER A 137 12.13 13.17 21.65
CA SER A 137 12.87 14.07 22.54
C SER A 137 13.21 13.35 23.84
N GLY A 138 14.48 12.97 23.99
CA GLY A 138 15.00 12.22 25.14
C GLY A 138 14.89 10.70 25.03
N GLY A 139 14.71 10.16 23.81
CA GLY A 139 14.54 8.72 23.65
C GLY A 139 14.04 8.28 22.27
N ALA A 140 13.22 7.23 22.25
CA ALA A 140 12.45 6.77 21.10
C ALA A 140 11.01 6.39 21.51
N LEU A 141 10.12 6.35 20.54
CA LEU A 141 8.81 5.71 20.65
C LEU A 141 8.83 4.38 19.90
N MET A 142 8.16 3.39 20.47
CA MET A 142 8.12 2.02 19.97
C MET A 142 6.66 1.58 19.89
N GLY A 143 6.25 1.10 18.72
CA GLY A 143 4.90 0.56 18.49
C GLY A 143 4.94 -0.95 18.30
N PHE A 144 4.08 -1.67 19.01
CA PHE A 144 4.07 -3.12 19.05
C PHE A 144 2.84 -3.75 18.37
N ASP A 145 2.89 -5.06 18.16
CA ASP A 145 1.82 -5.85 17.54
C ASP A 145 0.59 -6.06 18.42
N ASP A 146 0.72 -5.94 19.74
CA ASP A 146 -0.39 -5.97 20.69
C ASP A 146 -1.17 -4.64 20.76
N GLY A 147 -0.70 -3.61 20.07
CA GLY A 147 -1.28 -2.26 20.07
C GLY A 147 -0.83 -1.37 21.21
N SER A 148 0.21 -1.77 21.95
CA SER A 148 0.87 -0.89 22.92
C SER A 148 1.88 0.03 22.23
N VAL A 149 2.00 1.25 22.75
CA VAL A 149 3.06 2.20 22.41
C VAL A 149 3.88 2.46 23.66
N HIS A 150 5.18 2.20 23.59
CA HIS A 150 6.10 2.48 24.69
C HIS A 150 7.06 3.61 24.33
N ARG A 151 7.39 4.43 25.33
CA ARG A 151 8.51 5.36 25.29
C ARG A 151 9.74 4.68 25.87
N LEU A 152 10.83 4.70 25.11
CA LEU A 152 12.16 4.28 25.52
C LEU A 152 12.97 5.53 25.83
N ASP A 153 13.28 5.77 27.09
CA ASP A 153 14.16 6.86 27.52
C ASP A 153 15.63 6.59 27.11
N ASP A 154 16.45 7.62 27.00
CA ASP A 154 17.89 7.49 26.69
C ASP A 154 18.67 6.66 27.73
N ASP A 155 18.17 6.56 28.97
CA ASP A 155 18.72 5.67 30.01
C ASP A 155 18.26 4.21 29.86
N GLY A 156 17.53 3.91 28.78
CA GLY A 156 17.01 2.58 28.43
C GLY A 156 15.75 2.16 29.19
N ARG A 157 15.16 3.04 30.01
CA ARG A 157 13.89 2.79 30.68
C ARG A 157 12.75 2.78 29.66
N MET A 158 11.93 1.73 29.69
CA MET A 158 10.78 1.59 28.81
C MET A 158 9.48 1.74 29.60
N GLU A 159 8.58 2.63 29.14
CA GLU A 159 7.29 2.90 29.79
C GLU A 159 6.15 2.97 28.77
N ALA A 160 4.99 2.36 29.08
CA ALA A 160 3.82 2.41 28.22
C ALA A 160 3.17 3.79 28.27
N VAL A 161 2.83 4.34 27.10
CA VAL A 161 2.27 5.70 26.95
C VAL A 161 0.91 5.74 26.24
N MET A 162 0.57 4.71 25.45
CA MET A 162 -0.70 4.60 24.73
C MET A 162 -1.03 3.13 24.45
N GLU A 163 -2.32 2.81 24.32
CA GLU A 163 -2.82 1.47 23.96
C GLU A 163 -4.04 1.59 23.02
N THR A 164 -3.99 0.93 21.86
CA THR A 164 -5.03 1.01 20.80
C THR A 164 -5.72 -0.34 20.53
N LYS A 165 -5.29 -1.43 21.19
CA LYS A 165 -5.76 -2.83 21.05
C LYS A 165 -5.53 -3.50 19.68
N HIS A 166 -4.96 -2.78 18.72
CA HIS A 166 -4.61 -3.29 17.40
C HIS A 166 -3.18 -2.92 17.05
N PRO A 167 -2.49 -3.67 16.17
CA PRO A 167 -1.09 -3.45 15.83
C PRO A 167 -0.76 -2.00 15.45
N ILE A 168 0.34 -1.47 16.00
CA ILE A 168 0.81 -0.12 15.69
C ILE A 168 1.67 -0.12 14.42
N PHE A 169 1.25 0.65 13.40
CA PHE A 169 1.96 0.71 12.11
C PHE A 169 2.94 1.88 12.02
N ALA A 170 2.55 3.05 12.55
CA ALA A 170 3.42 4.22 12.62
C ALA A 170 3.22 4.95 13.95
N VAL A 171 4.28 5.57 14.46
CA VAL A 171 4.25 6.32 15.71
C VAL A 171 5.09 7.58 15.59
N VAL A 172 4.61 8.70 16.14
CA VAL A 172 5.33 9.97 16.13
C VAL A 172 5.08 10.76 17.41
N GLN A 173 6.08 11.53 17.84
CA GLN A 173 5.95 12.46 18.94
C GLN A 173 5.56 13.85 18.43
N HIS A 174 4.61 14.51 19.08
CA HIS A 174 4.33 15.93 18.89
C HIS A 174 4.33 16.65 20.25
N GLY A 175 5.23 17.63 20.43
CA GLY A 175 5.41 18.25 21.74
C GLY A 175 5.80 17.23 22.81
N SER A 176 5.00 17.11 23.87
CA SER A 176 5.13 16.08 24.93
C SER A 176 4.23 14.87 24.73
N GLU A 177 3.39 14.88 23.70
CA GLU A 177 2.36 13.88 23.44
C GLU A 177 2.74 12.97 22.26
N VAL A 178 1.93 11.95 22.04
CA VAL A 178 2.20 10.87 21.09
C VAL A 178 0.99 10.67 20.20
N ALA A 179 1.24 10.45 18.92
CA ALA A 179 0.25 9.98 17.97
C ALA A 179 0.72 8.66 17.34
N ALA A 180 -0.20 7.73 17.13
CA ALA A 180 0.07 6.41 16.56
C ALA A 180 -1.05 5.98 15.62
N SER A 181 -0.69 5.29 14.53
CA SER A 181 -1.66 4.67 13.64
C SER A 181 -1.86 3.20 13.97
N SER A 182 -3.11 2.77 13.92
CA SER A 182 -3.57 1.45 14.34
C SER A 182 -4.89 1.13 13.64
N TRP A 183 -4.96 -0.01 12.95
CA TRP A 183 -6.11 -0.36 12.10
C TRP A 183 -6.44 0.75 11.09
N PHE A 184 -7.69 1.18 10.95
CA PHE A 184 -8.10 2.33 10.12
C PHE A 184 -7.94 3.69 10.84
N TYR A 185 -7.38 3.72 12.04
CA TYR A 185 -7.40 4.90 12.90
C TYR A 185 -6.01 5.49 13.15
N ILE A 186 -6.00 6.80 13.34
CA ILE A 186 -4.89 7.56 13.89
C ILE A 186 -5.34 8.00 15.27
N HIS A 187 -4.64 7.56 16.30
CA HIS A 187 -4.89 7.91 17.70
C HIS A 187 -3.88 8.96 18.14
N GLY A 188 -4.31 9.89 18.98
CA GLY A 188 -3.42 10.83 19.62
C GLY A 188 -3.99 11.39 20.90
N THR A 189 -3.22 12.25 21.53
CA THR A 189 -3.64 12.98 22.72
C THR A 189 -3.26 14.43 22.52
N SER A 190 -4.16 15.37 22.82
CA SER A 190 -3.89 16.81 22.78
C SER A 190 -4.36 17.44 24.08
N ASN A 191 -3.45 18.08 24.82
CA ASN A 191 -3.74 18.68 26.14
C ASN A 191 -4.37 17.68 27.15
N GLY A 192 -4.05 16.39 27.03
CA GLY A 192 -4.62 15.32 27.86
C GLY A 192 -5.98 14.78 27.39
N GLU A 193 -6.56 15.31 26.32
CA GLU A 193 -7.76 14.76 25.68
C GLU A 193 -7.37 13.81 24.56
N ALA A 194 -7.91 12.59 24.59
CA ALA A 194 -7.68 11.61 23.54
C ALA A 194 -8.54 11.94 22.31
N TRP A 195 -7.93 11.88 21.13
CA TRP A 195 -8.61 12.07 19.87
C TRP A 195 -8.29 10.92 18.91
N LYS A 196 -9.19 10.68 17.97
CA LYS A 196 -8.99 9.71 16.88
C LYS A 196 -9.45 10.30 15.56
N ALA A 197 -8.81 9.89 14.47
CA ALA A 197 -9.23 10.18 13.10
C ALA A 197 -9.27 8.87 12.32
N GLU A 198 -10.26 8.70 11.44
CA GLU A 198 -10.38 7.52 10.57
C GLU A 198 -9.77 7.82 9.19
N HIS A 199 -9.12 6.84 8.59
CA HIS A 199 -8.61 6.87 7.23
C HIS A 199 -9.31 5.78 6.40
N GLN A 200 -9.52 6.05 5.11
CA GLN A 200 -10.17 5.13 4.18
C GLN A 200 -9.46 3.76 4.14
N GLY A 201 -8.16 3.75 3.84
CA GLY A 201 -7.29 2.58 4.02
C GLY A 201 -6.56 2.51 5.36
N MET A 202 -5.64 1.55 5.49
CA MET A 202 -4.83 1.35 6.70
C MET A 202 -3.63 2.32 6.72
N PRO A 203 -3.55 3.27 7.69
CA PRO A 203 -2.52 4.30 7.71
C PRO A 203 -1.17 3.72 8.15
N GLN A 204 -0.26 3.57 7.19
CA GLN A 204 1.10 3.06 7.42
C GLN A 204 2.15 4.18 7.50
N LEU A 205 1.80 5.38 7.03
CA LEU A 205 2.69 6.54 7.06
C LEU A 205 2.12 7.59 8.01
N LEU A 206 2.95 8.07 8.92
CA LEU A 206 2.62 9.14 9.86
C LEU A 206 3.84 10.04 10.06
N GLY A 207 3.67 11.33 9.88
CA GLY A 207 4.73 12.32 10.04
C GLY A 207 4.26 13.57 10.75
N HIS A 208 5.08 14.12 11.64
CA HIS A 208 4.81 15.39 12.32
C HIS A 208 5.57 16.55 11.70
N HIS A 209 4.83 17.57 11.25
CA HIS A 209 5.39 18.80 10.75
C HIS A 209 5.48 19.85 11.89
N ARG A 210 6.64 19.91 12.56
CA ARG A 210 6.89 20.79 13.71
C ARG A 210 6.57 22.27 13.47
N GLY A 211 6.78 22.79 12.27
CA GLY A 211 6.59 24.22 11.98
C GLY A 211 5.13 24.66 11.85
N ARG A 212 4.24 23.75 11.43
CA ARG A 212 2.79 23.99 11.36
C ARG A 212 2.05 23.36 12.53
N ASN A 213 2.75 22.56 13.34
CA ASN A 213 2.17 21.69 14.35
C ASN A 213 1.01 20.88 13.77
N ALA A 214 1.28 20.13 12.70
CA ALA A 214 0.30 19.31 12.00
C ALA A 214 0.84 17.89 11.78
N LEU A 215 -0.05 16.91 11.75
CA LEU A 215 0.26 15.53 11.38
C LEU A 215 -0.16 15.30 9.93
N VAL A 216 0.71 14.64 9.17
CA VAL A 216 0.42 14.14 7.83
C VAL A 216 0.38 12.63 7.93
N PHE A 217 -0.64 12.02 7.35
CA PHE A 217 -0.78 10.57 7.34
C PHE A 217 -1.31 10.08 5.99
N ALA A 218 -0.96 8.86 5.65
CA ALA A 218 -1.42 8.19 4.44
C ALA A 218 -1.51 6.68 4.68
N GLY A 219 -2.47 6.05 4.03
CA GLY A 219 -2.72 4.62 4.10
C GLY A 219 -2.99 3.99 2.75
N ASP A 220 -3.16 2.67 2.78
CA ASP A 220 -3.49 1.84 1.63
C ASP A 220 -4.70 0.98 1.99
N ASP A 221 -5.70 0.91 1.11
CA ASP A 221 -6.94 0.13 1.30
C ASP A 221 -6.66 -1.37 1.41
N GLN A 222 -5.55 -1.87 0.86
CA GLN A 222 -5.15 -3.29 0.79
C GLN A 222 -6.11 -4.23 0.05
N ASN A 223 -7.39 -3.88 -0.09
CA ASN A 223 -8.40 -4.66 -0.79
C ASN A 223 -8.73 -4.06 -2.17
N ASP A 224 -8.65 -2.73 -2.29
CA ASP A 224 -8.87 -2.01 -3.55
C ASP A 224 -7.64 -1.17 -3.96
N TYR A 225 -6.99 -1.56 -5.06
CA TYR A 225 -5.84 -0.85 -5.62
C TYR A 225 -6.20 -0.02 -6.88
N THR A 226 -7.50 0.18 -7.14
CA THR A 226 -7.97 0.84 -8.36
C THR A 226 -8.01 2.36 -8.26
N SER A 227 -8.15 2.89 -7.04
CA SER A 227 -8.27 4.32 -6.77
C SER A 227 -7.12 4.83 -5.90
N PRO A 228 -6.70 6.10 -6.07
CA PRO A 228 -5.72 6.70 -5.18
C PRO A 228 -6.33 6.99 -3.82
N GLU A 229 -5.63 6.61 -2.76
CA GLU A 229 -6.01 6.91 -1.38
C GLU A 229 -5.71 8.38 -1.00
N PRO A 230 -6.55 9.01 -0.16
CA PRO A 230 -6.35 10.38 0.27
C PRO A 230 -5.12 10.51 1.18
N ILE A 231 -4.46 11.66 1.14
CA ILE A 231 -3.44 12.02 2.13
C ILE A 231 -4.09 12.96 3.14
N GLY A 232 -4.14 12.52 4.40
CA GLY A 232 -4.74 13.27 5.49
C GLY A 232 -3.77 14.28 6.13
N LEU A 233 -4.34 15.40 6.60
CA LEU A 233 -3.65 16.41 7.39
C LEU A 233 -4.48 16.75 8.62
N ILE A 234 -3.96 16.48 9.82
CA ILE A 234 -4.54 16.91 11.10
C ILE A 234 -3.79 18.14 11.59
N ASP A 235 -4.51 19.23 11.81
CA ASP A 235 -3.98 20.44 12.46
C ASP A 235 -4.09 20.32 13.98
N LEU A 236 -2.97 20.16 14.68
CA LEU A 236 -2.94 19.96 16.14
C LEU A 236 -3.10 21.27 16.92
N ASN A 237 -3.28 22.41 16.24
CA ASN A 237 -3.58 23.68 16.90
C ASN A 237 -5.09 23.89 17.12
N GLN A 238 -5.93 23.03 16.54
CA GLN A 238 -7.38 23.08 16.70
C GLN A 238 -7.80 22.27 17.93
N ASP A 239 -8.91 22.69 18.55
CA ASP A 239 -9.49 21.98 19.68
C ASP A 239 -10.13 20.67 19.20
N VAL A 240 -10.15 19.67 20.08
CA VAL A 240 -10.80 18.38 19.80
C VAL A 240 -12.31 18.58 19.72
N VAL A 241 -12.93 18.07 18.67
CA VAL A 241 -14.37 18.15 18.44
C VAL A 241 -15.00 16.79 18.70
N GLU A 242 -16.11 16.75 19.43
CA GLU A 242 -16.93 15.53 19.56
C GLU A 242 -17.71 15.31 18.25
N LEU A 243 -17.51 14.14 17.66
CA LEU A 243 -18.17 13.69 16.43
C LEU A 243 -18.72 12.28 16.66
N ASP A 244 -19.79 11.94 15.96
CA ASP A 244 -20.27 10.56 15.89
C ASP A 244 -19.30 9.71 15.06
N ASP A 245 -19.21 8.40 15.34
CA ASP A 245 -18.29 7.50 14.62
C ASP A 245 -18.52 7.50 13.10
N ALA A 246 -19.77 7.69 12.66
CA ALA A 246 -20.11 7.79 11.24
C ALA A 246 -19.62 9.09 10.57
N GLU A 247 -19.29 10.12 11.36
CA GLU A 247 -18.83 11.40 10.87
C GLU A 247 -17.30 11.42 10.66
N LEU A 248 -16.58 10.44 11.21
CA LEU A 248 -15.11 10.34 11.07
C LEU A 248 -14.67 10.15 9.62
N THR A 249 -15.53 9.59 8.76
CA THR A 249 -15.24 9.33 7.35
C THR A 249 -15.51 10.52 6.44
N LEU A 250 -16.18 11.57 6.95
CA LEU A 250 -16.65 12.68 6.12
C LEU A 250 -15.51 13.45 5.45
N TRP A 251 -14.33 13.55 6.07
CA TRP A 251 -13.23 14.35 5.54
C TRP A 251 -12.65 13.78 4.23
N PHE A 252 -12.81 12.49 3.96
CA PHE A 252 -12.41 11.87 2.68
C PHE A 252 -13.58 11.47 1.78
N GLN A 253 -14.81 11.40 2.31
CA GLN A 253 -16.01 11.19 1.51
C GLN A 253 -16.57 12.48 0.90
N ALA A 254 -16.25 13.64 1.50
CA ALA A 254 -16.58 14.93 0.94
C ALA A 254 -15.81 15.11 -0.37
N SER A 255 -16.45 14.84 -1.49
CA SER A 255 -15.98 15.28 -2.79
C SER A 255 -15.81 16.79 -2.74
N ASP A 256 -14.58 17.25 -2.99
CA ASP A 256 -14.22 18.65 -3.16
C ASP A 256 -15.05 19.19 -4.33
N SER A 257 -16.29 19.57 -4.02
CA SER A 257 -17.19 20.19 -4.96
C SER A 257 -16.64 21.60 -5.08
N PRO A 258 -16.05 22.00 -6.22
CA PRO A 258 -15.60 23.37 -6.39
C PRO A 258 -16.80 24.24 -6.04
N ALA A 259 -16.63 25.16 -5.08
CA ALA A 259 -17.70 26.04 -4.62
C ALA A 259 -18.50 26.48 -5.83
N GLU A 260 -19.78 26.11 -5.91
CA GLU A 260 -20.63 26.48 -7.03
C GLU A 260 -20.53 28.00 -7.16
N LEU A 261 -19.80 28.45 -8.19
CA LEU A 261 -19.76 29.86 -8.54
C LEU A 261 -21.22 30.25 -8.77
N SER A 262 -21.71 31.23 -8.01
CA SER A 262 -23.09 31.66 -8.18
C SER A 262 -23.31 32.11 -9.62
N ALA A 263 -24.54 31.99 -10.13
CA ALA A 263 -24.88 32.44 -11.47
C ALA A 263 -24.46 33.91 -11.68
N GLU A 264 -24.48 34.73 -10.63
CA GLU A 264 -23.98 36.10 -10.68
C GLU A 264 -22.46 36.21 -10.88
N ALA A 265 -21.65 35.25 -10.38
CA ALA A 265 -20.21 35.22 -10.60
C ALA A 265 -19.81 34.68 -11.98
N LEU A 266 -20.66 33.84 -12.59
CA LEU A 266 -20.47 33.33 -13.95
C LEU A 266 -20.97 34.27 -15.05
N TYR A 267 -22.03 35.05 -14.78
CA TYR A 267 -22.71 35.88 -15.78
C TYR A 267 -22.68 37.39 -15.47
N GLY A 268 -22.12 37.81 -14.32
CA GLY A 268 -22.21 39.19 -13.85
C GLY A 268 -21.38 40.22 -14.61
N ASP A 269 -20.33 39.80 -15.35
CA ASP A 269 -19.43 40.72 -16.05
C ASP A 269 -19.76 40.88 -17.55
N ASP A 270 -20.68 40.07 -18.10
CA ASP A 270 -20.83 39.92 -19.56
C ASP A 270 -22.21 40.32 -20.12
N GLU A 271 -23.14 40.80 -19.29
CA GLU A 271 -24.43 41.32 -19.78
C GLU A 271 -24.23 42.43 -20.83
N GLY A 272 -23.17 43.23 -20.69
CA GLY A 272 -22.82 44.29 -21.64
C GLY A 272 -22.24 43.79 -22.97
N GLU A 273 -21.49 42.69 -22.98
CA GLU A 273 -20.88 42.14 -24.21
C GLU A 273 -21.87 41.28 -25.00
N VAL A 274 -22.74 40.51 -24.32
CA VAL A 274 -23.77 39.70 -24.99
C VAL A 274 -24.82 40.58 -25.69
N LEU A 275 -25.20 41.70 -25.06
CA LEU A 275 -26.07 42.70 -25.70
C LEU A 275 -25.43 43.31 -26.95
N ASN A 276 -24.10 43.36 -27.04
CA ASN A 276 -23.39 43.93 -28.18
C ASN A 276 -23.40 43.07 -29.45
N LEU A 277 -23.75 41.79 -29.32
CA LEU A 277 -23.88 40.84 -30.44
C LEU A 277 -25.30 40.80 -31.04
N LEU A 278 -26.26 41.46 -30.38
CA LEU A 278 -27.64 41.58 -30.86
C LEU A 278 -27.80 42.76 -31.82
N THR A 279 -28.68 42.60 -32.80
CA THR A 279 -29.08 43.68 -33.71
C THR A 279 -29.89 44.76 -32.98
N ASP A 280 -29.95 45.97 -33.54
CA ASP A 280 -30.65 47.10 -32.90
C ASP A 280 -32.15 46.82 -32.65
N GLU A 281 -32.78 45.99 -33.49
CA GLU A 281 -34.17 45.55 -33.30
C GLU A 281 -34.32 44.54 -32.14
N GLU A 282 -33.35 43.65 -31.94
CA GLU A 282 -33.35 42.64 -30.86
C GLU A 282 -32.99 43.23 -29.49
N ARG A 283 -32.18 44.29 -29.45
CA ARG A 283 -31.96 45.05 -28.20
C ARG A 283 -33.21 45.80 -27.77
N ALA A 284 -34.00 46.30 -28.72
CA ALA A 284 -35.24 47.01 -28.43
C ALA A 284 -36.31 46.08 -27.83
N SER A 285 -36.39 44.82 -28.24
CA SER A 285 -37.32 43.83 -27.68
C SER A 285 -36.94 43.39 -26.26
N PHE A 286 -35.66 43.40 -25.88
CA PHE A 286 -35.19 43.15 -24.51
C PHE A 286 -35.59 44.28 -23.52
N SER A 287 -35.73 45.51 -24.02
CA SER A 287 -36.10 46.68 -23.21
C SER A 287 -37.61 46.89 -23.06
N GLN A 288 -38.44 46.06 -23.72
CA GLN A 288 -39.88 46.07 -23.53
C GLN A 288 -40.26 45.12 -22.39
N PRO A 289 -41.19 45.51 -21.49
CA PRO A 289 -41.72 44.58 -20.51
C PRO A 289 -42.41 43.45 -21.28
N ALA A 290 -42.03 42.21 -21.00
CA ALA A 290 -42.64 41.03 -21.59
C ALA A 290 -44.17 41.11 -21.42
N THR A 291 -44.90 41.21 -22.52
CA THR A 291 -46.33 40.90 -22.49
C THR A 291 -46.44 39.42 -22.19
N ASP A 292 -47.20 39.10 -21.13
CA ASP A 292 -47.45 37.76 -20.62
C ASP A 292 -47.92 36.79 -21.72
N VAL A 293 -46.96 36.14 -22.39
CA VAL A 293 -47.24 35.01 -23.29
C VAL A 293 -47.23 33.79 -22.37
N GLY A 294 -48.44 33.38 -21.97
CA GLY A 294 -48.64 32.23 -21.11
C GLY A 294 -47.85 31.01 -21.59
N SER A 295 -47.24 30.32 -20.63
CA SER A 295 -46.41 29.10 -20.75
C SER A 295 -47.00 27.96 -21.60
N ALA A 296 -48.28 28.05 -21.98
CA ALA A 296 -48.96 27.12 -22.88
C ALA A 296 -48.43 27.17 -24.33
N SER A 297 -47.88 28.30 -24.81
CA SER A 297 -47.44 28.41 -26.21
C SER A 297 -46.08 27.76 -26.49
N LEU A 298 -45.22 27.61 -25.47
CA LEU A 298 -43.91 26.96 -25.60
C LEU A 298 -44.02 25.43 -25.54
N LEU A 299 -44.96 24.90 -24.76
CA LEU A 299 -45.23 23.45 -24.69
C LEU A 299 -45.83 22.91 -25.99
N ALA A 300 -46.58 23.73 -26.73
CA ALA A 300 -47.20 23.32 -28.00
C ALA A 300 -46.23 23.28 -29.20
N ALA A 301 -45.05 23.92 -29.09
CA ALA A 301 -44.04 23.96 -30.15
C ALA A 301 -43.01 22.81 -30.05
N MET A 302 -42.94 22.13 -28.91
CA MET A 302 -42.08 20.99 -28.61
C MET A 302 -42.86 19.68 -28.79
N GLY A 303 -43.35 19.43 -30.01
CA GLY A 303 -44.28 18.36 -30.37
C GLY A 303 -44.17 17.07 -29.55
N GLU A 304 -45.32 16.56 -29.13
CA GLU A 304 -45.51 15.37 -28.30
C GLU A 304 -44.62 14.19 -28.74
N VAL A 305 -43.61 13.87 -27.92
CA VAL A 305 -42.90 12.60 -28.00
C VAL A 305 -43.54 11.66 -26.99
N GLN A 306 -44.29 10.68 -27.51
CA GLN A 306 -44.77 9.52 -26.77
C GLN A 306 -43.59 8.78 -26.12
N PRO A 307 -43.64 8.46 -24.81
CA PRO A 307 -42.66 7.55 -24.25
C PRO A 307 -42.92 6.14 -24.80
N ALA A 308 -41.93 5.65 -25.54
CA ALA A 308 -41.79 4.25 -25.88
C ALA A 308 -41.56 3.44 -24.59
N SER A 309 -42.17 2.27 -24.55
CA SER A 309 -42.02 1.24 -23.53
C SER A 309 -40.56 0.79 -23.40
N GLU A 310 -39.95 1.01 -22.25
CA GLU A 310 -38.78 0.26 -21.81
C GLU A 310 -39.12 -0.53 -20.55
N ASN A 311 -38.88 -1.83 -20.63
CA ASN A 311 -39.07 -2.80 -19.56
C ASN A 311 -38.07 -2.52 -18.44
N LEU A 312 -38.55 -1.92 -17.35
CA LEU A 312 -37.84 -1.91 -16.08
C LEU A 312 -38.25 -3.14 -15.28
N THR A 313 -37.27 -3.98 -14.96
CA THR A 313 -37.34 -4.99 -13.90
C THR A 313 -37.81 -4.33 -12.59
N PRO A 314 -38.69 -4.97 -11.80
CA PRO A 314 -39.22 -4.35 -10.59
C PRO A 314 -38.08 -4.20 -9.57
N VAL A 315 -37.84 -2.96 -9.17
CA VAL A 315 -37.10 -2.63 -7.94
C VAL A 315 -37.99 -3.11 -6.79
N LEU A 316 -37.48 -4.04 -5.99
CA LEU A 316 -38.14 -4.48 -4.76
C LEU A 316 -38.08 -3.31 -3.77
N ASP A 317 -39.25 -2.88 -3.25
CA ASP A 317 -39.32 -1.82 -2.25
C ASP A 317 -38.62 -2.30 -0.95
N GLU A 318 -37.86 -1.40 -0.30
CA GLU A 318 -37.15 -1.70 0.95
C GLU A 318 -38.07 -2.20 2.07
N SER A 319 -39.36 -1.86 2.01
CA SER A 319 -40.40 -2.39 2.91
C SER A 319 -40.68 -3.88 2.72
N ASP A 320 -40.60 -4.40 1.49
CA ASP A 320 -40.80 -5.83 1.21
C ASP A 320 -39.56 -6.64 1.65
N LEU A 321 -38.37 -6.03 1.57
CA LEU A 321 -37.11 -6.60 2.04
C LEU A 321 -37.03 -6.65 3.58
N LEU A 322 -37.60 -5.65 4.26
CA LEU A 322 -37.70 -5.62 5.72
C LEU A 322 -38.75 -6.60 6.27
N GLU A 323 -39.84 -6.83 5.53
CA GLU A 323 -40.84 -7.85 5.87
C GLU A 323 -40.28 -9.27 5.69
N ALA A 324 -39.41 -9.49 4.69
CA ALA A 324 -38.67 -10.74 4.51
C ALA A 324 -37.62 -10.99 5.61
N LEU A 325 -37.02 -9.94 6.18
CA LEU A 325 -36.06 -10.03 7.29
C LEU A 325 -36.75 -10.11 8.68
N GLY A 326 -38.00 -9.67 8.79
CA GLY A 326 -38.78 -9.73 10.05
C GLY A 326 -39.37 -11.11 10.35
N GLY A 327 -39.33 -12.05 9.39
CA GLY A 327 -39.83 -13.42 9.54
C GLY A 327 -38.83 -14.41 10.15
N VAL A 328 -37.62 -13.98 10.53
CA VAL A 328 -36.54 -14.86 11.00
C VAL A 328 -36.68 -15.35 12.44
N ASP A 329 -37.75 -14.99 13.15
CA ASP A 329 -37.95 -15.36 14.57
C ASP A 329 -38.79 -16.63 14.78
N GLU A 330 -39.08 -17.38 13.71
CA GLU A 330 -39.73 -18.70 13.81
C GLU A 330 -39.20 -19.69 12.76
N LEU A 331 -37.88 -19.86 12.68
CA LEU A 331 -37.27 -20.97 11.93
C LEU A 331 -37.27 -22.24 12.79
N THR A 332 -37.82 -23.31 12.25
CA THR A 332 -37.84 -24.62 12.94
C THR A 332 -36.47 -25.31 12.81
N LEU A 333 -36.12 -26.15 13.79
CA LEU A 333 -34.85 -26.90 13.87
C LEU A 333 -34.51 -27.76 12.63
N GLU A 334 -35.45 -27.93 11.70
CA GLU A 334 -35.22 -28.65 10.44
C GLU A 334 -34.61 -27.76 9.35
N GLU A 335 -34.88 -26.45 9.35
CA GLU A 335 -34.38 -25.49 8.34
C GLU A 335 -32.97 -24.95 8.68
N GLU A 336 -32.60 -24.90 9.97
CA GLU A 336 -31.21 -24.62 10.39
C GLU A 336 -30.23 -25.70 9.89
N GLY A 337 -30.73 -26.93 9.68
CA GLY A 337 -29.95 -28.03 9.12
C GLY A 337 -29.53 -27.76 7.67
N GLU A 338 -30.44 -27.25 6.84
CA GLU A 338 -30.18 -26.95 5.42
C GLU A 338 -29.27 -25.72 5.25
N LEU A 339 -29.40 -24.71 6.13
CA LEU A 339 -28.53 -23.53 6.15
C LEU A 339 -27.11 -23.86 6.65
N MET A 340 -26.97 -24.74 7.66
CA MET A 340 -25.67 -25.27 8.07
C MET A 340 -25.08 -26.24 7.03
N ASP A 341 -25.89 -26.99 6.28
CA ASP A 341 -25.40 -27.82 5.17
C ASP A 341 -24.90 -26.94 4.00
N ALA A 342 -25.57 -25.82 3.72
CA ALA A 342 -25.15 -24.84 2.70
C ALA A 342 -23.88 -24.06 3.09
N LEU A 343 -23.69 -23.76 4.39
CA LEU A 343 -22.45 -23.15 4.91
C LEU A 343 -21.32 -24.17 5.11
N SER A 344 -21.65 -25.45 5.32
CA SER A 344 -20.67 -26.56 5.41
C SER A 344 -20.30 -27.17 4.06
N ALA A 345 -20.99 -26.78 2.98
CA ALA A 345 -20.60 -27.04 1.60
C ALA A 345 -19.36 -26.22 1.24
N SER A 346 -18.25 -26.55 1.90
CA SER A 346 -16.86 -26.22 1.59
C SER A 346 -16.65 -24.92 0.82
N VAL A 347 -16.19 -23.89 1.53
CA VAL A 347 -15.20 -22.98 0.93
C VAL A 347 -14.01 -23.88 0.56
N SER A 348 -14.06 -24.40 -0.67
CA SER A 348 -12.91 -25.01 -1.29
C SER A 348 -11.94 -23.86 -1.44
N ASP A 349 -10.79 -23.93 -0.77
CA ASP A 349 -9.68 -23.03 -1.05
C ASP A 349 -9.36 -23.19 -2.54
N ARG A 350 -9.88 -22.28 -3.37
CA ARG A 350 -9.72 -22.30 -4.81
C ARG A 350 -8.33 -21.76 -5.08
N ILE A 351 -7.48 -22.60 -5.66
CA ILE A 351 -6.10 -22.25 -5.93
C ILE A 351 -6.04 -21.84 -7.40
N PRO A 352 -5.56 -20.62 -7.74
CA PRO A 352 -5.44 -20.21 -9.14
C PRO A 352 -4.45 -21.13 -9.89
N PRO A 353 -4.59 -21.26 -11.23
CA PRO A 353 -3.68 -22.08 -12.02
C PRO A 353 -2.25 -21.55 -11.91
N ARG A 354 -1.23 -22.39 -12.04
CA ARG A 354 0.18 -21.97 -12.09
C ARG A 354 0.70 -22.07 -13.52
N ALA A 355 0.94 -20.92 -14.15
CA ALA A 355 1.62 -20.83 -15.44
C ALA A 355 3.09 -21.28 -15.30
N LEU A 356 3.55 -22.10 -16.24
CA LEU A 356 4.93 -22.54 -16.35
C LEU A 356 5.35 -22.47 -17.82
N ALA A 357 6.07 -21.40 -18.16
CA ALA A 357 6.56 -21.08 -19.50
C ALA A 357 7.84 -21.88 -19.84
N GLY A 358 8.60 -22.30 -18.82
CA GLY A 358 9.83 -23.08 -18.93
C GLY A 358 11.11 -22.24 -18.76
N ASP A 359 12.26 -22.90 -18.73
CA ASP A 359 13.55 -22.24 -18.51
C ASP A 359 14.01 -21.40 -19.72
N ASP A 360 14.90 -20.44 -19.46
CA ASP A 360 15.57 -19.64 -20.48
C ASP A 360 16.36 -20.52 -21.47
N GLN A 361 16.23 -20.23 -22.76
CA GLN A 361 16.83 -21.04 -23.82
C GLN A 361 17.89 -20.28 -24.60
N ARG A 362 18.91 -21.00 -25.08
CA ARG A 362 19.94 -20.46 -25.96
C ARG A 362 20.09 -21.33 -27.21
N HIS A 363 19.89 -20.71 -28.37
CA HIS A 363 19.94 -21.36 -29.69
C HIS A 363 20.91 -20.65 -30.62
N VAL A 364 21.34 -21.34 -31.68
CA VAL A 364 22.20 -20.79 -32.73
C VAL A 364 21.37 -20.57 -33.99
N ALA A 365 21.52 -19.42 -34.64
CA ALA A 365 20.81 -19.10 -35.88
C ALA A 365 21.26 -19.99 -37.05
N GLU A 366 20.33 -20.30 -37.95
CA GLU A 366 20.59 -20.95 -39.24
C GLU A 366 21.20 -19.95 -40.24
N GLU A 367 21.58 -20.43 -41.43
CA GLU A 367 22.25 -19.63 -42.49
C GLU A 367 21.41 -18.42 -42.97
N ASP A 368 20.09 -18.42 -42.69
CA ASP A 368 19.17 -17.32 -42.98
C ASP A 368 19.07 -16.27 -41.85
N GLY A 369 19.87 -16.39 -40.79
CA GLY A 369 19.91 -15.47 -39.66
C GLY A 369 18.75 -15.64 -38.67
N THR A 370 18.03 -16.77 -38.72
CA THR A 370 16.90 -17.05 -37.83
C THR A 370 16.95 -18.45 -37.23
N CYS A 371 16.18 -18.70 -36.17
CA CYS A 371 16.05 -20.01 -35.54
C CYS A 371 14.57 -20.30 -35.23
N VAL A 372 14.12 -21.54 -35.46
CA VAL A 372 12.77 -21.99 -35.06
C VAL A 372 12.84 -22.54 -33.64
N VAL A 373 12.14 -21.88 -32.71
CA VAL A 373 12.09 -22.27 -31.30
C VAL A 373 10.68 -22.70 -30.92
N GLN A 374 10.58 -23.76 -30.11
CA GLN A 374 9.33 -24.23 -29.54
C GLN A 374 9.16 -23.71 -28.11
N LEU A 375 8.08 -22.97 -27.88
CA LEU A 375 7.56 -22.61 -26.57
C LEU A 375 6.61 -23.73 -26.09
N ASP A 376 6.77 -24.18 -24.84
CA ASP A 376 6.00 -25.30 -24.29
C ASP A 376 5.45 -24.95 -22.89
N GLY A 377 4.19 -24.57 -22.86
CA GLY A 377 3.45 -24.20 -21.65
C GLY A 377 2.70 -25.37 -21.01
N ARG A 378 2.88 -26.60 -21.51
CA ARG A 378 2.22 -27.80 -20.96
C ARG A 378 2.65 -28.14 -19.54
N GLY A 379 3.75 -27.56 -19.05
CA GLY A 379 4.16 -27.67 -17.66
C GLY A 379 3.18 -26.98 -16.70
N SER A 380 2.34 -26.06 -17.21
CA SER A 380 1.38 -25.32 -16.39
C SER A 380 0.39 -26.27 -15.72
N TYR A 381 0.12 -26.01 -14.45
CA TYR A 381 -0.63 -26.93 -13.61
C TYR A 381 -1.66 -26.19 -12.78
N ASP A 382 -2.84 -26.78 -12.68
CA ASP A 382 -3.93 -26.32 -11.85
C ASP A 382 -4.31 -27.48 -10.90
N PRO A 383 -4.32 -27.28 -9.58
CA PRO A 383 -4.73 -28.31 -8.61
C PRO A 383 -6.13 -28.86 -8.83
N GLN A 384 -7.02 -28.05 -9.42
CA GLN A 384 -8.39 -28.40 -9.79
C GLN A 384 -8.50 -28.86 -11.26
N ASN A 385 -7.41 -28.77 -12.03
CA ASN A 385 -7.30 -29.18 -13.43
C ASN A 385 -8.33 -28.50 -14.34
N GLN A 386 -8.56 -27.20 -14.13
CA GLN A 386 -9.55 -26.37 -14.83
C GLN A 386 -8.93 -25.36 -15.80
N ILE A 387 -7.71 -25.59 -16.28
CA ILE A 387 -7.08 -24.71 -17.28
C ILE A 387 -7.92 -24.69 -18.56
N LYS A 388 -8.41 -23.50 -18.91
CA LYS A 388 -9.23 -23.24 -20.09
C LYS A 388 -8.41 -22.78 -21.29
N GLY A 389 -7.30 -22.07 -21.07
CA GLY A 389 -6.52 -21.50 -22.16
C GLY A 389 -5.10 -21.11 -21.81
N TRP A 390 -4.27 -21.02 -22.85
CA TRP A 390 -2.90 -20.53 -22.84
C TRP A 390 -2.78 -19.42 -23.88
N ALA A 391 -2.21 -18.28 -23.51
CA ALA A 391 -1.90 -17.18 -24.40
C ALA A 391 -0.44 -16.78 -24.24
N TRP A 392 0.29 -16.69 -25.35
CA TRP A 392 1.68 -16.26 -25.36
C TRP A 392 1.76 -14.81 -25.81
N HIS A 393 2.48 -14.00 -25.06
CA HIS A 393 2.72 -12.59 -25.33
C HIS A 393 4.20 -12.34 -25.59
N ASP A 394 4.52 -11.34 -26.41
CA ASP A 394 5.88 -10.84 -26.58
C ASP A 394 6.27 -9.87 -25.46
N GLY A 395 7.54 -9.45 -25.42
CA GLY A 395 8.04 -8.49 -24.44
C GLY A 395 7.37 -7.10 -24.47
N ARG A 396 6.50 -6.82 -25.45
CA ARG A 396 5.70 -5.59 -25.60
C ARG A 396 4.23 -5.80 -25.21
N GLY A 397 3.85 -7.01 -24.79
CA GLY A 397 2.48 -7.37 -24.39
C GLY A 397 1.57 -7.78 -25.55
N GLN A 398 2.09 -7.89 -26.78
CA GLN A 398 1.29 -8.32 -27.94
C GLN A 398 1.08 -9.84 -27.90
N GLU A 399 -0.18 -10.29 -28.01
CA GLU A 399 -0.50 -11.71 -28.13
C GLU A 399 0.03 -12.29 -29.45
N LEU A 400 0.86 -13.32 -29.34
CA LEU A 400 1.50 -14.01 -30.46
C LEU A 400 0.74 -15.26 -30.88
N ALA A 401 0.25 -16.02 -29.91
CA ALA A 401 -0.44 -17.28 -30.17
C ALA A 401 -1.22 -17.78 -28.95
N THR A 402 -2.33 -18.44 -29.22
CA THR A 402 -3.13 -19.16 -28.22
C THR A 402 -2.88 -20.66 -28.35
N GLY A 403 -2.32 -21.27 -27.31
CA GLY A 403 -2.07 -22.71 -27.29
C GLY A 403 -0.95 -23.14 -26.36
N PRO A 404 -0.98 -24.38 -25.84
CA PRO A 404 0.02 -24.87 -24.91
C PRO A 404 1.40 -25.09 -25.56
N LYS A 405 1.45 -25.18 -26.90
CA LYS A 405 2.70 -25.28 -27.67
C LYS A 405 2.67 -24.34 -28.87
N VAL A 406 3.75 -23.61 -29.06
CA VAL A 406 3.88 -22.67 -30.17
C VAL A 406 5.29 -22.76 -30.75
N ASN A 407 5.41 -22.83 -32.08
CA ASN A 407 6.69 -22.74 -32.76
C ASN A 407 6.83 -21.35 -33.36
N LEU A 408 7.88 -20.62 -33.00
CA LEU A 408 8.17 -19.28 -33.48
C LEU A 408 9.49 -19.26 -34.24
N LYS A 409 9.52 -18.54 -35.38
CA LYS A 409 10.74 -18.25 -36.13
C LYS A 409 11.28 -16.90 -35.66
N LEU A 410 12.45 -16.90 -35.02
CA LEU A 410 13.00 -15.74 -34.33
C LEU A 410 14.36 -15.36 -34.94
N PRO A 411 14.64 -14.05 -35.15
CA PRO A 411 15.94 -13.59 -35.63
C PRO A 411 17.01 -13.64 -34.52
N VAL A 412 18.28 -13.50 -34.90
CA VAL A 412 19.40 -13.31 -33.94
C VAL A 412 19.08 -12.16 -32.97
N GLY A 413 19.24 -12.41 -31.68
CA GLY A 413 18.90 -11.46 -30.62
C GLY A 413 18.31 -12.11 -29.37
N ARG A 414 17.96 -11.27 -28.39
CA ARG A 414 17.31 -11.68 -27.15
C ARG A 414 15.82 -11.36 -27.25
N HIS A 415 14.99 -12.38 -27.12
CA HIS A 415 13.53 -12.29 -27.19
C HIS A 415 12.93 -12.73 -25.86
N ARG A 416 12.04 -11.90 -25.29
CA ARG A 416 11.32 -12.23 -24.05
C ARG A 416 9.89 -12.59 -24.39
N PHE A 417 9.39 -13.67 -23.80
CA PHE A 417 8.02 -14.15 -23.95
C PHE A 417 7.37 -14.32 -22.58
N GLU A 418 6.06 -14.12 -22.55
CA GLU A 418 5.23 -14.29 -21.36
C GLU A 418 4.08 -15.25 -21.68
N LEU A 419 3.93 -16.29 -20.89
CA LEU A 419 2.81 -17.22 -20.95
C LEU A 419 1.77 -16.78 -19.94
N ARG A 420 0.53 -16.60 -20.40
CA ARG A 420 -0.66 -16.41 -19.57
C ARG A 420 -1.54 -17.65 -19.62
N VAL A 421 -1.93 -18.15 -18.46
CA VAL A 421 -2.80 -19.31 -18.32
C VAL A 421 -4.07 -18.90 -17.59
N ILE A 422 -5.23 -19.21 -18.16
CA ILE A 422 -6.55 -18.85 -17.61
C ILE A 422 -7.36 -20.11 -17.28
N ASP A 423 -8.06 -20.10 -16.15
CA ASP A 423 -8.98 -21.16 -15.73
C ASP A 423 -10.40 -20.97 -16.32
N VAL A 424 -11.32 -21.89 -15.99
CA VAL A 424 -12.72 -21.83 -16.48
C VAL A 424 -13.53 -20.68 -15.89
N GLU A 425 -13.14 -20.18 -14.72
CA GLU A 425 -13.86 -19.17 -13.94
C GLU A 425 -13.36 -17.75 -14.24
N GLY A 426 -12.21 -17.61 -14.91
CA GLY A 426 -11.64 -16.35 -15.37
C GLY A 426 -10.36 -15.93 -14.63
N SER A 427 -9.90 -16.66 -13.62
CA SER A 427 -8.62 -16.39 -12.95
C SER A 427 -7.46 -16.76 -13.86
N TRP A 428 -6.39 -15.97 -13.80
CA TRP A 428 -5.23 -16.19 -14.66
C TRP A 428 -3.92 -15.96 -13.91
N THR A 429 -2.87 -16.64 -14.33
CA THR A 429 -1.49 -16.41 -13.89
C THR A 429 -0.55 -16.30 -15.07
N THR A 430 0.62 -15.72 -14.83
CA THR A 430 1.65 -15.53 -15.85
C THR A 430 3.00 -16.08 -15.41
N ASP A 431 3.80 -16.47 -16.41
CA ASP A 431 5.21 -16.84 -16.26
C ASP A 431 5.99 -16.36 -17.50
N SER A 432 7.28 -16.10 -17.38
CA SER A 432 8.07 -15.49 -18.46
C SER A 432 9.38 -16.22 -18.71
N LEU A 433 9.81 -16.25 -19.97
CA LEU A 433 11.08 -16.84 -20.38
C LEU A 433 11.81 -15.97 -21.39
N THR A 434 13.13 -16.11 -21.43
CA THR A 434 14.02 -15.46 -22.38
C THR A 434 14.61 -16.49 -23.34
N ILE A 435 14.48 -16.22 -24.65
CA ILE A 435 15.19 -16.94 -25.70
C ILE A 435 16.32 -16.07 -26.25
N THR A 436 17.55 -16.57 -26.19
CA THR A 436 18.72 -15.92 -26.79
C THR A 436 19.17 -16.68 -28.02
N ILE A 437 19.11 -16.03 -29.18
CA ILE A 437 19.61 -16.59 -30.45
C ILE A 437 20.92 -15.90 -30.76
N VAL A 438 21.98 -16.68 -30.86
CA VAL A 438 23.31 -16.19 -31.24
C VAL A 438 23.60 -16.51 -32.71
N ASP A 439 24.33 -15.62 -33.37
CA ASP A 439 24.80 -15.86 -34.72
C ASP A 439 25.82 -17.01 -34.73
N GLY A 440 25.57 -18.01 -35.57
CA GLY A 440 26.48 -19.14 -35.80
C GLY A 440 27.60 -18.83 -36.79
N SER A 441 27.61 -17.64 -37.38
CA SER A 441 28.63 -17.18 -38.31
C SER A 441 29.92 -16.86 -37.57
N THR A 442 30.70 -17.90 -37.26
CA THR A 442 32.12 -17.74 -36.93
C THR A 442 32.84 -17.06 -38.09
N SER A 443 33.42 -15.89 -37.80
CA SER A 443 34.54 -15.17 -38.45
C SER A 443 34.82 -15.33 -39.95
#